data_AF-A0A8T2RZX1-F1
#
_entry.id   AF-A0A8T2RZX1-F1
#
_cell.length_a   1.000
_cell.length_b   1.000
_cell.length_c   1.000
_cell.angle_alpha   90.00
_cell.angle_beta   90.00
_cell.angle_gamma   90.00
#
_symmetry.space_group_name_H-M   'P 1'
#
loop_
_entity.id
_entity.type
_entity.pdbx_description
1 polymer ?
#
loop_
_entity_poly.entity_id
_entity_poly.type
_entity_poly.pdbx_seq_one_letter_code
_entity_poly.pdbx_strand_id
1 'polypeptide(L)'
;MKKFHLCLRVYRVCPYCKVIQSIFLILMFQGRFWQGVAENGHDVSQTEAPLLPYWASNSKMQVNDSRGSSQSPESSLSPASPFIPALPNGSIPQQREGLCNLNVSAIERIVRRTAGDCTAPLAKYVGNVICCPQFTSMLWIMGGMYSLRSDHLAFHDNEAVECLADIMNFMVENGGNATTTELCNAQPSNLTHGMCPVLNVKAFEEVVNTSKLLSACSTVDPLQECCNAVCQPAITDAAIRLASHGSGLEPTLDMTSQEQVIKDCEGVVFTWLARELGAEAANKAFRILSNCKVNQVCPLTFKDTSSVVKACNGPSPDKSTCCTALTTYISFMQQQMLITNVQALECVTVFGAKLKQEGIIVDLYNICKIDLKDFSLQVYGNQGCLLRSIPSDIIYDNVSGISFRCDLNDNIPAPWPSSASLTSFPLCANRESLPALPVLDTSKGLDRF
;
A
#
# COMPACT_ATOMS: atom_id res chain seq x y z
N MET A 1 17.30 24.29 -25.20
CA MET A 1 16.29 23.42 -25.84
C MET A 1 16.74 22.64 -27.10
N LYS A 2 17.97 22.76 -27.64
CA LYS A 2 18.42 21.89 -28.77
C LYS A 2 19.51 20.84 -28.44
N LYS A 3 20.06 20.84 -27.21
CA LYS A 3 20.95 19.77 -26.69
C LYS A 3 20.21 18.65 -25.92
N PHE A 4 18.90 18.81 -25.69
CA PHE A 4 18.09 17.84 -24.93
C PHE A 4 17.70 16.60 -25.75
N HIS A 5 17.69 16.70 -27.09
CA HIS A 5 17.26 15.62 -27.97
C HIS A 5 18.32 14.58 -28.33
N LEU A 6 19.62 14.85 -28.09
CA LEU A 6 20.68 13.90 -28.44
C LEU A 6 21.15 13.02 -27.26
N CYS A 7 20.77 13.38 -26.02
CA CYS A 7 21.09 12.57 -24.84
C CYS A 7 20.26 11.27 -24.77
N LEU A 8 19.14 11.18 -25.50
CA LEU A 8 18.21 10.05 -25.44
C LEU A 8 18.58 8.84 -26.32
N ARG A 9 19.63 8.91 -27.15
CA ARG A 9 19.98 7.80 -28.07
C ARG A 9 21.06 6.84 -27.60
N VAL A 10 21.81 7.14 -26.54
CA VAL A 10 22.94 6.29 -26.09
C VAL A 10 22.62 5.49 -24.80
N TYR A 11 21.54 5.80 -24.10
CA TYR A 11 21.18 5.16 -22.81
C TYR A 11 20.50 3.79 -22.90
N ARG A 12 20.62 3.05 -24.01
CA ARG A 12 19.83 1.83 -24.22
C ARG A 12 20.47 0.51 -23.78
N VAL A 13 21.70 0.49 -23.23
CA VAL A 13 22.40 -0.80 -23.00
C VAL A 13 23.24 -0.84 -21.71
N CYS A 14 22.75 -0.33 -20.56
CA CYS A 14 23.43 -0.60 -19.28
C CYS A 14 22.47 -0.72 -18.08
N PRO A 15 22.44 -1.86 -17.36
CA PRO A 15 21.54 -2.07 -16.22
C PRO A 15 21.86 -1.16 -15.02
N TYR A 16 23.08 -0.64 -14.89
CA TYR A 16 23.47 0.33 -13.85
C TYR A 16 22.86 1.73 -14.04
N CYS A 17 22.39 2.07 -15.25
CA CYS A 17 21.75 3.38 -15.49
C CYS A 17 20.32 3.48 -14.95
N LYS A 18 19.62 2.36 -14.70
CA LYS A 18 18.25 2.36 -14.14
C LYS A 18 18.20 2.81 -12.68
N VAL A 19 19.26 2.55 -11.91
CA VAL A 19 19.39 3.00 -10.52
C VAL A 19 19.63 4.51 -10.47
N ILE A 20 20.45 5.05 -11.37
CA ILE A 20 20.73 6.49 -11.44
C ILE A 20 19.49 7.29 -11.86
N GLN A 21 18.65 6.76 -12.76
CA GLN A 21 17.40 7.42 -13.17
C GLN A 21 16.38 7.48 -12.01
N SER A 22 16.34 6.44 -11.17
CA SER A 22 15.53 6.40 -9.95
C SER A 22 16.04 7.38 -8.90
N ILE A 23 17.36 7.50 -8.72
CA ILE A 23 18.00 8.49 -7.84
C ILE A 23 17.74 9.93 -8.34
N PHE A 24 17.73 10.16 -9.66
CA PHE A 24 17.46 11.48 -10.24
C PHE A 24 16.00 11.92 -10.05
N LEU A 25 15.05 10.98 -10.11
CA LEU A 25 13.65 11.20 -9.73
C LEU A 25 13.51 11.50 -8.23
N ILE A 26 14.22 10.76 -7.38
CA ILE A 26 14.26 11.01 -5.92
C ILE A 26 14.83 12.40 -5.60
N LEU A 27 15.91 12.82 -6.25
CA LEU A 27 16.51 14.15 -6.06
C LEU A 27 15.63 15.28 -6.63
N MET A 28 14.85 15.03 -7.67
CA MET A 28 13.85 15.99 -8.17
C MET A 28 12.62 16.09 -7.26
N PHE A 29 12.20 14.96 -6.65
CA PHE A 29 11.12 14.92 -5.65
C PHE A 29 11.54 15.60 -4.33
N GLN A 30 12.78 15.40 -3.86
CA GLN A 30 13.29 16.04 -2.65
C GLN A 30 13.76 17.50 -2.88
N GLY A 31 14.34 17.81 -4.05
CA GLY A 31 14.88 19.13 -4.35
C GLY A 31 13.81 20.23 -4.51
N ARG A 32 12.62 19.90 -4.99
CA ARG A 32 11.48 20.86 -5.02
C ARG A 32 10.81 21.06 -3.67
N PHE A 33 11.06 20.17 -2.71
CA PHE A 33 10.52 20.24 -1.35
C PHE A 33 11.26 21.27 -0.49
N TRP A 34 12.58 21.44 -0.69
CA TRP A 34 13.39 22.39 0.08
C TRP A 34 13.25 23.86 -0.37
N GLN A 35 12.85 24.13 -1.61
CA GLN A 35 12.61 25.50 -2.07
C GLN A 35 11.35 26.16 -1.48
N GLY A 36 10.44 25.39 -0.87
CA GLY A 36 9.25 25.93 -0.19
C GLY A 36 9.43 26.24 1.30
N VAL A 37 10.59 25.92 1.89
CA VAL A 37 10.85 26.03 3.35
C VAL A 37 11.90 27.11 3.68
N ALA A 38 12.58 27.67 2.68
CA ALA A 38 13.74 28.56 2.86
C ALA A 38 13.45 30.08 2.78
N GLU A 39 12.20 30.52 2.94
CA GLU A 39 11.86 31.94 3.12
C GLU A 39 11.13 32.15 4.44
N ASN A 40 11.90 32.23 5.55
CA ASN A 40 11.67 33.13 6.70
C ASN A 40 12.69 32.87 7.82
N GLY A 41 13.63 33.80 8.00
CA GLY A 41 14.01 34.33 9.33
C GLY A 41 15.03 33.58 10.21
N HIS A 42 16.30 33.96 10.04
CA HIS A 42 17.40 34.23 11.01
C HIS A 42 17.32 33.91 12.53
N ASP A 43 18.50 33.44 12.98
CA ASP A 43 19.21 33.53 14.29
C ASP A 43 18.70 32.78 15.55
N VAL A 44 19.50 31.79 16.02
CA VAL A 44 20.34 31.84 17.24
C VAL A 44 21.10 30.50 17.48
N SER A 45 22.44 30.63 17.57
CA SER A 45 23.47 29.91 18.36
C SER A 45 23.49 28.36 18.58
N GLN A 46 24.53 27.74 17.98
CA GLN A 46 25.47 26.69 18.46
C GLN A 46 25.06 25.70 19.58
N THR A 47 25.12 24.38 19.30
CA THR A 47 26.19 23.46 19.77
C THR A 47 26.10 22.04 19.15
N GLU A 48 27.29 21.55 18.78
CA GLU A 48 27.78 20.16 18.62
C GLU A 48 27.17 19.14 17.61
N ALA A 49 28.07 18.65 16.75
CA ALA A 49 27.92 17.52 15.84
C ALA A 49 29.04 16.49 16.11
N PRO A 50 28.90 15.23 15.65
CA PRO A 50 30.07 14.49 15.20
C PRO A 50 29.93 13.85 13.80
N LEU A 51 30.80 14.34 12.90
CA LEU A 51 31.75 13.62 12.03
C LEU A 51 31.28 12.51 11.05
N LEU A 52 31.35 12.85 9.75
CA LEU A 52 31.57 11.96 8.60
C LEU A 52 33.04 12.10 8.11
N PRO A 53 33.66 11.06 7.53
CA PRO A 53 34.88 11.22 6.73
C PRO A 53 34.60 11.40 5.23
N TYR A 54 35.41 12.29 4.67
CA TYR A 54 35.57 12.73 3.29
C TYR A 54 36.09 11.65 2.33
N TRP A 55 35.77 11.80 1.03
CA TRP A 55 36.77 11.90 -0.05
C TRP A 55 36.31 12.87 -1.17
N ALA A 56 37.14 13.87 -1.43
CA ALA A 56 37.18 14.74 -2.61
C ALA A 56 38.29 14.20 -3.56
N SER A 57 38.50 14.56 -4.84
CA SER A 57 38.01 15.61 -5.72
C SER A 57 38.57 15.36 -7.14
N ASN A 58 37.86 15.86 -8.15
CA ASN A 58 38.33 16.50 -9.40
C ASN A 58 39.25 15.79 -10.41
N SER A 59 38.89 15.90 -11.70
CA SER A 59 39.77 16.48 -12.75
C SER A 59 39.02 16.92 -14.01
N LYS A 60 39.52 18.03 -14.59
CA LYS A 60 38.97 18.88 -15.67
C LYS A 60 39.00 18.24 -17.06
N MET A 61 38.05 18.66 -17.90
CA MET A 61 37.96 18.37 -19.34
C MET A 61 38.61 19.51 -20.15
N GLN A 62 39.55 19.17 -21.04
CA GLN A 62 40.09 20.08 -22.06
C GLN A 62 39.47 19.78 -23.43
N VAL A 63 39.27 20.85 -24.19
CA VAL A 63 38.65 20.94 -25.51
C VAL A 63 39.73 20.92 -26.59
N ASN A 64 39.53 20.17 -27.68
CA ASN A 64 39.85 20.68 -29.02
C ASN A 64 39.03 19.98 -30.10
N ASP A 65 38.63 20.79 -31.07
CA ASP A 65 37.73 20.54 -32.20
C ASP A 65 38.55 20.49 -33.50
N SER A 66 38.17 19.65 -34.47
CA SER A 66 38.15 19.95 -35.93
C SER A 66 38.04 18.71 -36.84
N ARG A 67 36.90 18.65 -37.57
CA ARG A 67 36.63 18.29 -38.99
C ARG A 67 37.42 17.18 -39.73
N GLY A 68 36.69 16.34 -40.48
CA GLY A 68 37.07 15.97 -41.87
C GLY A 68 36.75 14.54 -42.37
N SER A 69 35.73 14.42 -43.23
CA SER A 69 35.55 13.59 -44.45
C SER A 69 35.89 12.08 -44.56
N SER A 70 34.86 11.30 -44.97
CA SER A 70 34.78 10.22 -45.98
C SER A 70 35.95 9.27 -46.29
N GLN A 71 35.72 7.94 -46.18
CA GLN A 71 35.89 6.87 -47.20
C GLN A 71 35.84 5.46 -46.56
N SER A 72 35.31 4.48 -47.29
CA SER A 72 35.57 3.02 -47.16
C SER A 72 36.37 2.58 -48.39
N PRO A 73 36.96 1.36 -48.51
CA PRO A 73 36.96 0.18 -47.62
C PRO A 73 38.37 -0.46 -47.43
N GLU A 74 38.56 -1.39 -46.49
CA GLU A 74 39.35 -2.63 -46.65
C GLU A 74 39.55 -3.39 -45.32
N SER A 75 39.62 -4.70 -45.46
CA SER A 75 39.83 -5.78 -44.49
C SER A 75 41.16 -5.73 -43.74
N SER A 76 41.15 -6.02 -42.42
CA SER A 76 42.04 -7.00 -41.75
C SER A 76 42.11 -6.82 -40.21
N LEU A 77 42.10 -7.97 -39.53
CA LEU A 77 42.61 -8.29 -38.18
C LEU A 77 42.19 -7.41 -36.98
N SER A 78 41.32 -7.98 -36.14
CA SER A 78 41.11 -7.58 -34.75
C SER A 78 42.39 -7.78 -33.90
N PRO A 79 42.86 -6.79 -33.11
CA PRO A 79 43.81 -7.02 -32.04
C PRO A 79 43.09 -7.58 -30.81
N ALA A 80 43.75 -8.53 -30.16
CA ALA A 80 43.28 -9.27 -28.99
C ALA A 80 42.75 -8.37 -27.86
N SER A 81 41.56 -8.71 -27.35
CA SER A 81 41.04 -8.20 -26.09
C SER A 81 41.90 -8.74 -24.92
N PRO A 82 42.24 -7.94 -23.90
CA PRO A 82 42.99 -8.42 -22.76
C PRO A 82 42.16 -9.44 -21.97
N PHE A 83 42.81 -10.58 -21.70
CA PHE A 83 42.30 -11.68 -20.89
C PHE A 83 41.78 -11.19 -19.53
N ILE A 84 40.51 -11.45 -19.26
CA ILE A 84 39.97 -11.50 -17.89
C ILE A 84 40.25 -12.92 -17.38
N PRO A 85 40.90 -13.11 -16.21
CA PRO A 85 41.16 -14.42 -15.67
C PRO A 85 39.84 -15.14 -15.34
N ALA A 86 39.76 -16.40 -15.75
CA ALA A 86 38.64 -17.29 -15.44
C ALA A 86 38.50 -17.43 -13.92
N LEU A 87 37.31 -17.10 -13.40
CA LEU A 87 36.93 -17.41 -12.03
C LEU A 87 36.82 -18.94 -11.87
N PRO A 88 37.22 -19.51 -10.72
CA PRO A 88 37.29 -20.95 -10.54
C PRO A 88 35.91 -21.60 -10.70
N ASN A 89 35.88 -22.76 -11.36
CA ASN A 89 34.78 -23.70 -11.26
C ASN A 89 34.51 -24.03 -9.79
N GLY A 90 33.48 -23.39 -9.23
CA GLY A 90 32.97 -23.64 -7.89
C GLY A 90 31.49 -23.33 -7.88
N SER A 91 30.69 -24.41 -7.84
CA SER A 91 29.23 -24.45 -7.67
C SER A 91 28.40 -23.55 -8.59
N ILE A 92 27.73 -24.20 -9.55
CA ILE A 92 26.39 -23.79 -9.99
C ILE A 92 25.61 -23.44 -8.70
N PRO A 93 25.03 -22.23 -8.54
CA PRO A 93 24.18 -21.99 -7.38
C PRO A 93 23.09 -23.05 -7.46
N GLN A 94 23.05 -23.91 -6.44
CA GLN A 94 22.00 -24.90 -6.28
C GLN A 94 20.67 -24.21 -6.55
N GLN A 95 19.77 -24.89 -7.27
CA GLN A 95 18.38 -24.48 -7.42
C GLN A 95 17.91 -23.86 -6.11
N ARG A 96 17.33 -22.66 -6.17
CA ARG A 96 16.73 -21.97 -5.02
C ARG A 96 15.77 -22.96 -4.35
N GLU A 97 16.25 -23.66 -3.32
CA GLU A 97 15.43 -24.52 -2.47
C GLU A 97 14.34 -23.61 -1.92
N GLY A 98 13.08 -24.05 -2.06
CA GLY A 98 11.94 -23.16 -2.24
C GLY A 98 11.73 -22.09 -1.16
N LEU A 99 10.96 -21.06 -1.50
CA LEU A 99 10.57 -20.00 -0.56
C LEU A 99 9.82 -20.61 0.64
N CYS A 100 10.38 -20.56 1.85
CA CYS A 100 9.83 -21.22 3.04
C CYS A 100 9.65 -22.75 2.88
N ASN A 101 10.55 -23.40 2.13
CA ASN A 101 10.40 -24.79 1.68
C ASN A 101 9.14 -25.05 0.83
N LEU A 102 8.43 -24.01 0.35
CA LEU A 102 7.22 -24.12 -0.47
C LEU A 102 7.56 -24.22 -1.97
N ASN A 103 6.60 -24.71 -2.77
CA ASN A 103 6.73 -24.68 -4.22
C ASN A 103 6.58 -23.24 -4.74
N VAL A 104 7.71 -22.64 -5.13
CA VAL A 104 7.79 -21.26 -5.61
C VAL A 104 6.84 -21.03 -6.79
N SER A 105 6.69 -21.97 -7.72
CA SER A 105 5.82 -21.79 -8.90
C SER A 105 4.34 -21.58 -8.54
N ALA A 106 3.88 -22.09 -7.40
CA ALA A 106 2.49 -21.93 -6.96
C ALA A 106 2.20 -20.53 -6.39
N ILE A 107 3.23 -19.86 -5.87
CA ILE A 107 3.10 -18.57 -5.16
C ILE A 107 3.85 -17.42 -5.84
N GLU A 108 4.68 -17.70 -6.84
CA GLU A 108 5.56 -16.73 -7.51
C GLU A 108 4.81 -15.48 -7.97
N ARG A 109 3.63 -15.65 -8.56
CA ARG A 109 2.79 -14.55 -9.04
C ARG A 109 2.26 -13.68 -7.90
N ILE A 110 1.88 -14.28 -6.78
CA ILE A 110 1.45 -13.55 -5.58
C ILE A 110 2.63 -12.78 -5.01
N VAL A 111 3.78 -13.43 -4.83
CA VAL A 111 4.96 -12.77 -4.24
C VAL A 111 5.50 -11.65 -5.13
N ARG A 112 5.57 -11.86 -6.45
CA ARG A 112 5.96 -10.81 -7.42
C ARG A 112 4.96 -9.64 -7.41
N ARG A 113 3.66 -9.92 -7.31
CA ARG A 113 2.64 -8.88 -7.17
C ARG A 113 2.86 -8.09 -5.88
N THR A 114 3.06 -8.77 -4.76
CA THR A 114 3.36 -8.13 -3.47
C THR A 114 4.61 -7.27 -3.54
N ALA A 115 5.68 -7.74 -4.18
CA ALA A 115 6.89 -6.96 -4.39
C ALA A 115 6.60 -5.67 -5.18
N GLY A 116 5.79 -5.75 -6.23
CA GLY A 116 5.36 -4.57 -7.00
C GLY A 116 4.46 -3.61 -6.21
N ASP A 117 3.46 -4.15 -5.51
CA ASP A 117 2.53 -3.38 -4.68
C ASP A 117 3.25 -2.70 -3.50
N CYS A 118 4.32 -3.31 -3.00
CA CYS A 118 5.20 -2.80 -1.96
C CYS A 118 6.52 -2.23 -2.49
N THR A 119 6.58 -1.77 -3.74
CA THR A 119 7.83 -1.27 -4.31
C THR A 119 8.37 -0.05 -3.58
N ALA A 120 9.68 -0.01 -3.35
CA ALA A 120 10.35 1.26 -3.10
C ALA A 120 10.35 2.08 -4.41
N PRO A 121 10.01 3.39 -4.43
CA PRO A 121 9.82 4.33 -3.31
C PRO A 121 8.37 4.55 -2.85
N LEU A 122 7.39 3.86 -3.43
CA LEU A 122 5.96 4.13 -3.21
C LEU A 122 5.37 3.48 -1.96
N ALA A 123 5.97 2.40 -1.46
CA ALA A 123 5.40 1.59 -0.38
C ALA A 123 4.90 2.41 0.81
N LYS A 124 5.66 3.43 1.27
CA LYS A 124 5.24 4.31 2.36
C LYS A 124 3.91 5.05 2.09
N TYR A 125 3.70 5.47 0.85
CA TYR A 125 2.53 6.26 0.46
C TYR A 125 1.31 5.40 0.09
N VAL A 126 1.52 4.14 -0.27
CA VAL A 126 0.42 3.20 -0.60
C VAL A 126 0.27 2.08 0.44
N GLY A 127 1.01 2.16 1.55
CA GLY A 127 1.12 1.15 2.61
C GLY A 127 -0.24 0.68 3.09
N ASN A 128 -1.09 1.63 3.46
CA ASN A 128 -2.38 1.37 4.08
C ASN A 128 -3.40 0.69 3.15
N VAL A 129 -3.32 0.92 1.84
CA VAL A 129 -4.41 0.61 0.88
C VAL A 129 -4.05 -0.43 -0.17
N ILE A 130 -2.76 -0.53 -0.53
CA ILE A 130 -2.27 -1.44 -1.56
C ILE A 130 -1.25 -2.41 -0.95
N CYS A 131 -0.12 -1.91 -0.45
CA CYS A 131 1.00 -2.75 -0.05
C CYS A 131 0.66 -3.69 1.12
N CYS A 132 0.22 -3.17 2.27
CA CYS A 132 -0.02 -4.01 3.44
C CYS A 132 -1.21 -4.97 3.26
N PRO A 133 -2.34 -4.58 2.66
CA PRO A 133 -3.39 -5.53 2.28
C PRO A 133 -2.88 -6.68 1.40
N GLN A 134 -2.03 -6.41 0.41
CA GLN A 134 -1.44 -7.44 -0.44
C GLN A 134 -0.42 -8.30 0.31
N PHE A 135 0.42 -7.70 1.16
CA PHE A 135 1.44 -8.40 1.94
C PHE A 135 0.81 -9.36 2.96
N THR A 136 -0.17 -8.90 3.74
CA THR A 136 -0.90 -9.76 4.69
C THR A 136 -1.63 -10.90 3.98
N SER A 137 -2.30 -10.62 2.85
CA SER A 137 -2.94 -11.65 2.01
C SER A 137 -1.94 -12.72 1.57
N MET A 138 -0.74 -12.31 1.14
CA MET A 138 0.33 -13.23 0.76
C MET A 138 0.77 -14.12 1.93
N LEU A 139 0.93 -13.58 3.15
CA LEU A 139 1.31 -14.39 4.32
C LEU A 139 0.28 -15.50 4.61
N TRP A 140 -1.02 -15.18 4.58
CA TRP A 140 -2.08 -16.18 4.76
C TRP A 140 -2.09 -17.23 3.64
N ILE A 141 -1.86 -16.82 2.39
CA ILE A 141 -1.76 -17.75 1.27
C ILE A 141 -0.58 -18.70 1.44
N MET A 142 0.56 -18.19 1.89
CA MET A 142 1.72 -19.03 2.17
C MET A 142 1.46 -20.00 3.31
N GLY A 143 0.75 -19.58 4.36
CA GLY A 143 0.21 -20.46 5.39
C GLY A 143 -0.68 -21.58 4.82
N GLY A 144 -1.59 -21.24 3.91
CA GLY A 144 -2.45 -22.24 3.26
C GLY A 144 -1.66 -23.26 2.45
N MET A 145 -0.65 -22.80 1.72
CA MET A 145 0.25 -23.67 0.94
C MET A 145 1.12 -24.55 1.82
N TYR A 146 1.57 -24.04 2.98
CA TYR A 146 2.26 -24.84 3.99
C TYR A 146 1.34 -25.94 4.54
N SER A 147 0.09 -25.57 4.86
CA SER A 147 -0.91 -26.48 5.42
C SER A 147 -1.26 -27.67 4.51
N LEU A 148 -1.20 -27.50 3.19
CA LEU A 148 -1.38 -28.60 2.23
C LEU A 148 -0.34 -29.73 2.37
N ARG A 149 0.79 -29.48 3.06
CA ARG A 149 1.88 -30.45 3.21
C ARG A 149 2.07 -30.93 4.64
N SER A 150 1.82 -30.06 5.61
CA SER A 150 2.01 -30.35 7.03
C SER A 150 0.72 -30.76 7.74
N ASP A 151 -0.45 -30.49 7.15
CA ASP A 151 -1.77 -30.54 7.83
C ASP A 151 -1.87 -29.63 9.07
N HIS A 152 -0.95 -28.67 9.19
CA HIS A 152 -0.95 -27.59 10.19
C HIS A 152 -1.32 -26.26 9.54
N LEU A 153 -2.17 -25.47 10.20
CA LEU A 153 -2.66 -24.16 9.75
C LEU A 153 -1.76 -22.99 10.17
N ALA A 154 -0.65 -23.28 10.83
CA ALA A 154 0.35 -22.33 11.28
C ALA A 154 1.75 -22.93 11.08
N PHE A 155 2.73 -22.07 10.84
CA PHE A 155 4.14 -22.45 10.84
C PHE A 155 4.62 -22.78 12.26
N HIS A 156 5.62 -23.64 12.37
CA HIS A 156 6.38 -23.77 13.62
C HIS A 156 7.22 -22.50 13.88
N ASP A 157 7.49 -22.19 15.15
CA ASP A 157 8.13 -20.92 15.55
C ASP A 157 9.47 -20.66 14.85
N ASN A 158 10.32 -21.69 14.74
CA ASN A 158 11.61 -21.60 14.04
C ASN A 158 11.44 -21.40 12.53
N GLU A 159 10.51 -22.13 11.91
CA GLU A 159 10.22 -22.04 10.48
C GLU A 159 9.64 -20.68 10.11
N ALA A 160 8.83 -20.07 10.98
CA ALA A 160 8.22 -18.77 10.75
C ALA A 160 9.25 -17.63 10.64
N VAL A 161 10.30 -17.66 11.49
CA VAL A 161 11.38 -16.66 11.47
C VAL A 161 12.17 -16.76 10.16
N GLU A 162 12.60 -17.97 9.81
CA GLU A 162 13.36 -18.23 8.58
C GLU A 162 12.52 -17.92 7.34
N CYS A 163 11.26 -18.34 7.32
CA CYS A 163 10.33 -18.10 6.22
C CYS A 163 10.10 -16.60 5.98
N LEU A 164 9.86 -15.81 7.05
CA LEU A 164 9.63 -14.38 6.89
C LEU A 164 10.89 -13.67 6.33
N ALA A 165 12.08 -14.10 6.74
CA ALA A 165 13.34 -13.59 6.18
C ALA A 165 13.48 -13.92 4.69
N ASP A 166 13.18 -15.17 4.29
CA ASP A 166 13.21 -15.59 2.89
C ASP A 166 12.21 -14.83 2.01
N ILE A 167 11.00 -14.60 2.52
CA ILE A 167 9.96 -13.76 1.87
C ILE A 167 10.52 -12.38 1.59
N MET A 168 11.12 -11.76 2.59
CA MET A 168 11.65 -10.40 2.46
C MET A 168 12.83 -10.34 1.48
N ASN A 169 13.74 -11.31 1.52
CA ASN A 169 14.84 -11.42 0.55
C ASN A 169 14.31 -11.54 -0.89
N PHE A 170 13.33 -12.41 -1.11
CA PHE A 170 12.70 -12.55 -2.42
C PHE A 170 11.99 -11.26 -2.86
N MET A 171 11.23 -10.62 -1.97
CA MET A 171 10.55 -9.37 -2.28
C MET A 171 11.54 -8.28 -2.70
N VAL A 172 12.65 -8.11 -1.96
CA VAL A 172 13.69 -7.13 -2.27
C VAL A 172 14.36 -7.42 -3.62
N GLU A 173 14.67 -8.68 -3.92
CA GLU A 173 15.20 -9.07 -5.24
C GLU A 173 14.25 -8.72 -6.39
N ASN A 174 12.94 -8.66 -6.12
CA ASN A 174 11.91 -8.32 -7.10
C ASN A 174 11.47 -6.84 -7.02
N GLY A 175 12.26 -5.98 -6.35
CA GLY A 175 12.02 -4.53 -6.28
C GLY A 175 11.09 -4.06 -5.15
N GLY A 176 10.67 -4.97 -4.28
CA GLY A 176 9.93 -4.66 -3.07
C GLY A 176 10.76 -3.85 -2.07
N ASN A 177 10.06 -3.17 -1.16
CA ASN A 177 10.69 -2.37 -0.12
C ASN A 177 11.27 -3.26 0.98
N ALA A 178 12.54 -3.02 1.35
CA ALA A 178 13.25 -3.78 2.39
C ALA A 178 12.62 -3.64 3.79
N THR A 179 11.88 -2.57 4.07
CA THR A 179 11.22 -2.33 5.37
C THR A 179 9.72 -2.65 5.34
N THR A 180 9.26 -3.52 4.42
CA THR A 180 7.84 -3.87 4.31
C THR A 180 7.27 -4.47 5.60
N THR A 181 8.02 -5.30 6.32
CA THR A 181 7.58 -5.87 7.61
C THR A 181 7.35 -4.78 8.65
N GLU A 182 8.23 -3.80 8.75
CA GLU A 182 8.06 -2.65 9.66
C GLU A 182 6.87 -1.79 9.23
N LEU A 183 6.76 -1.48 7.93
CA LEU A 183 5.67 -0.68 7.37
C LEU A 183 4.30 -1.30 7.64
N CYS A 184 4.19 -2.61 7.53
CA CYS A 184 2.94 -3.36 7.67
C CYS A 184 2.74 -3.99 9.05
N ASN A 185 3.62 -3.68 10.02
CA ASN A 185 3.61 -4.25 11.36
C ASN A 185 3.53 -5.78 11.36
N ALA A 186 4.30 -6.42 10.49
CA ALA A 186 4.34 -7.87 10.34
C ALA A 186 5.50 -8.48 11.11
N GLN A 187 5.21 -9.57 11.82
CA GLN A 187 6.12 -10.32 12.68
C GLN A 187 5.97 -11.82 12.41
N PRO A 188 6.95 -12.65 12.82
CA PRO A 188 6.83 -14.11 12.69
C PRO A 188 5.57 -14.68 13.34
N SER A 189 5.04 -14.04 14.40
CA SER A 189 3.77 -14.43 15.04
C SER A 189 2.56 -14.40 14.11
N ASN A 190 2.60 -13.63 13.02
CA ASN A 190 1.55 -13.64 12.00
C ASN A 190 1.53 -14.92 11.15
N LEU A 191 2.61 -15.72 11.19
CA LEU A 191 2.71 -17.02 10.50
C LEU A 191 2.47 -18.20 11.46
N THR A 192 2.80 -18.02 12.74
CA THR A 192 2.55 -19.05 13.78
C THR A 192 1.13 -18.96 14.36
N HIS A 193 0.41 -17.87 14.08
CA HIS A 193 -0.92 -17.56 14.63
C HIS A 193 -0.97 -17.59 16.16
N GLY A 194 0.17 -17.29 16.79
CA GLY A 194 0.31 -16.98 18.21
C GLY A 194 -0.47 -17.90 19.15
N MET A 195 -1.54 -17.36 19.73
CA MET A 195 -2.28 -17.95 20.84
C MET A 195 -3.49 -18.80 20.43
N CYS A 196 -3.74 -18.99 19.13
CA CYS A 196 -4.92 -19.76 18.73
C CYS A 196 -4.76 -21.25 19.11
N PRO A 197 -5.69 -21.85 19.86
CA PRO A 197 -5.51 -23.20 20.40
C PRO A 197 -5.73 -24.32 19.39
N VAL A 198 -6.32 -24.02 18.24
CA VAL A 198 -6.62 -25.00 17.19
C VAL A 198 -5.79 -24.65 15.96
N LEU A 199 -4.73 -25.43 15.74
CA LEU A 199 -3.79 -25.23 14.64
C LEU A 199 -3.74 -26.42 13.66
N ASN A 200 -4.46 -27.50 13.92
CA ASN A 200 -4.51 -28.67 13.04
C ASN A 200 -5.78 -28.62 12.17
N VAL A 201 -5.66 -29.00 10.90
CA VAL A 201 -6.77 -29.01 9.94
C VAL A 201 -7.95 -29.85 10.44
N LYS A 202 -7.71 -31.06 10.93
CA LYS A 202 -8.79 -31.96 11.36
C LYS A 202 -9.57 -31.36 12.54
N ALA A 203 -8.84 -30.83 13.52
CA ALA A 203 -9.46 -30.17 14.67
C ALA A 203 -10.23 -28.90 14.26
N PHE A 204 -9.72 -28.15 13.28
CA PHE A 204 -10.44 -27.01 12.71
C PHE A 204 -11.79 -27.43 12.09
N GLU A 205 -11.78 -28.47 11.26
CA GLU A 205 -12.96 -28.98 10.56
C GLU A 205 -14.01 -29.60 11.50
N GLU A 206 -13.59 -30.07 12.68
CA GLU A 206 -14.49 -30.54 13.74
C GLU A 206 -15.21 -29.38 14.48
N VAL A 207 -14.56 -28.21 14.57
CA VAL A 207 -15.06 -27.05 15.34
C VAL A 207 -15.84 -26.07 14.48
N VAL A 208 -15.38 -25.85 13.24
CA VAL A 208 -15.91 -24.81 12.35
C VAL A 208 -16.86 -25.43 11.34
N ASN A 209 -18.00 -24.77 11.10
CA ASN A 209 -18.88 -25.12 9.98
C ASN A 209 -18.24 -24.66 8.66
N THR A 210 -17.37 -25.50 8.11
CA THR A 210 -16.62 -25.25 6.88
C THR A 210 -17.50 -24.99 5.67
N SER A 211 -18.64 -25.68 5.57
CA SER A 211 -19.60 -25.47 4.47
C SER A 211 -20.17 -24.05 4.46
N LYS A 212 -20.55 -23.53 5.64
CA LYS A 212 -21.05 -22.16 5.81
C LYS A 212 -19.93 -21.15 5.51
N LEU A 213 -18.73 -21.38 6.05
CA LEU A 213 -17.58 -20.51 5.84
C LEU A 213 -17.20 -20.40 4.35
N LEU A 214 -17.10 -21.53 3.64
CA LEU A 214 -16.81 -21.55 2.20
C LEU A 214 -17.94 -20.91 1.38
N SER A 215 -19.21 -21.13 1.74
CA SER A 215 -20.33 -20.49 1.06
C SER A 215 -20.30 -18.96 1.19
N ALA A 216 -19.79 -18.44 2.30
CA ALA A 216 -19.66 -17.01 2.53
C ALA A 216 -18.45 -16.39 1.81
N CYS A 217 -17.33 -17.12 1.73
CA CYS A 217 -16.04 -16.54 1.36
C CYS A 217 -15.48 -16.99 -0.01
N SER A 218 -16.08 -17.99 -0.66
CA SER A 218 -15.58 -18.50 -1.95
C SER A 218 -15.71 -17.52 -3.10
N THR A 219 -16.74 -16.66 -3.08
CA THR A 219 -16.93 -15.58 -4.05
C THR A 219 -17.31 -14.31 -3.31
N VAL A 220 -16.32 -13.46 -3.04
CA VAL A 220 -16.52 -12.18 -2.37
C VAL A 220 -16.78 -11.10 -3.41
N ASP A 221 -17.97 -10.49 -3.40
CA ASP A 221 -18.28 -9.30 -4.18
C ASP A 221 -17.83 -8.04 -3.41
N PRO A 222 -17.04 -7.13 -4.01
CA PRO A 222 -16.55 -5.94 -3.31
C PRO A 222 -17.64 -5.02 -2.77
N LEU A 223 -18.74 -4.83 -3.51
CA LEU A 223 -19.82 -3.93 -3.08
C LEU A 223 -20.61 -4.58 -1.95
N GLN A 224 -20.99 -5.85 -2.11
CA GLN A 224 -21.71 -6.57 -1.08
C GLN A 224 -20.88 -6.67 0.20
N GLU A 225 -19.60 -7.04 0.11
CA GLU A 225 -18.78 -7.22 1.32
C GLU A 225 -18.52 -5.90 2.05
N CYS A 226 -18.32 -4.79 1.33
CA CYS A 226 -18.10 -3.49 1.97
C CYS A 226 -19.39 -2.87 2.53
N CYS A 227 -20.56 -3.22 2.00
CA CYS A 227 -21.86 -2.66 2.42
C CYS A 227 -22.64 -3.52 3.40
N ASN A 228 -22.60 -4.83 3.19
CA ASN A 228 -23.42 -5.85 3.85
C ASN A 228 -22.58 -7.12 3.94
N ALA A 229 -21.53 -7.04 4.76
CA ALA A 229 -20.50 -8.06 4.88
C ALA A 229 -21.10 -9.44 5.23
N VAL A 230 -20.64 -10.47 4.51
CA VAL A 230 -21.05 -11.86 4.76
C VAL A 230 -19.83 -12.71 5.09
N CYS A 231 -18.71 -12.49 4.40
CA CYS A 231 -17.50 -13.27 4.62
C CYS A 231 -16.76 -12.84 5.89
N GLN A 232 -16.56 -11.54 6.13
CA GLN A 232 -15.87 -11.07 7.33
C GLN A 232 -16.57 -11.53 8.63
N PRO A 233 -17.91 -11.42 8.78
CA PRO A 233 -18.59 -11.97 9.96
C PRO A 233 -18.49 -13.50 10.08
N ALA A 234 -18.47 -14.23 8.97
CA ALA A 234 -18.29 -15.69 8.98
C ALA A 234 -16.88 -16.08 9.47
N ILE A 235 -15.86 -15.32 9.08
CA ILE A 235 -14.48 -15.49 9.56
C ILE A 235 -14.40 -15.23 11.07
N THR A 236 -14.98 -14.12 11.54
CA THR A 236 -14.96 -13.79 12.97
C THR A 236 -15.76 -14.78 13.81
N ASP A 237 -16.92 -15.29 13.34
CA ASP A 237 -17.66 -16.37 14.03
C ASP A 237 -16.83 -17.65 14.14
N ALA A 238 -16.13 -18.03 13.06
CA ALA A 238 -15.23 -19.18 13.09
C ALA A 238 -14.07 -18.97 14.07
N ALA A 239 -13.45 -17.79 14.06
CA ALA A 239 -12.35 -17.45 14.97
C ALA A 239 -12.78 -17.49 16.45
N ILE A 240 -13.97 -16.98 16.79
CA ILE A 240 -14.52 -17.04 18.14
C ILE A 240 -14.72 -18.50 18.59
N ARG A 241 -15.21 -19.37 17.71
CA ARG A 241 -15.38 -20.80 18.02
C ARG A 241 -14.05 -21.48 18.30
N LEU A 242 -13.02 -21.20 17.50
CA LEU A 242 -11.67 -21.74 17.70
C LEU A 242 -11.06 -21.24 19.02
N ALA A 243 -11.15 -19.94 19.29
CA ALA A 243 -10.68 -19.33 20.54
C ALA A 243 -11.35 -19.97 21.77
N SER A 244 -12.63 -20.31 21.66
CA SER A 244 -13.40 -20.97 22.72
C SER A 244 -13.08 -22.46 22.87
N HIS A 245 -12.49 -23.11 21.88
CA HIS A 245 -12.21 -24.55 21.89
C HIS A 245 -10.99 -24.93 22.73
N GLY A 246 -10.01 -24.02 22.86
CA GLY A 246 -8.83 -24.22 23.72
C GLY A 246 -9.04 -23.93 25.19
N SER A 247 -10.22 -23.40 25.54
CA SER A 247 -10.49 -22.87 26.86
C SER A 247 -11.87 -23.35 27.32
N GLY A 248 -11.89 -24.25 28.30
CA GLY A 248 -12.74 -23.92 29.46
C GLY A 248 -12.23 -22.57 29.93
N LEU A 249 -12.90 -21.49 29.54
CA LEU A 249 -12.51 -20.11 29.88
C LEU A 249 -12.35 -20.04 31.39
N GLU A 250 -11.11 -20.16 31.89
CA GLU A 250 -10.85 -19.70 33.24
C GLU A 250 -11.20 -18.20 33.26
N PRO A 251 -11.93 -17.71 34.27
CA PRO A 251 -12.50 -16.35 34.26
C PRO A 251 -11.46 -15.22 34.36
N THR A 252 -10.18 -15.51 34.13
CA THR A 252 -9.02 -14.70 34.53
C THR A 252 -8.23 -14.10 33.36
N LEU A 253 -8.56 -14.42 32.11
CA LEU A 253 -7.96 -13.75 30.95
C LEU A 253 -8.50 -12.31 30.84
N ASP A 254 -7.61 -11.33 30.87
CA ASP A 254 -7.97 -9.91 30.64
C ASP A 254 -8.55 -9.73 29.23
N MET A 255 -9.48 -8.77 29.05
CA MET A 255 -10.18 -8.51 27.78
C MET A 255 -9.21 -8.29 26.61
N THR A 256 -8.05 -7.69 26.87
CA THR A 256 -6.99 -7.46 25.88
C THR A 256 -6.40 -8.77 25.33
N SER A 257 -6.22 -9.77 26.20
CA SER A 257 -5.74 -11.09 25.82
C SER A 257 -6.77 -11.86 25.02
N GLN A 258 -8.06 -11.71 25.34
CA GLN A 258 -9.15 -12.35 24.60
C GLN A 258 -9.27 -11.79 23.16
N GLU A 259 -9.13 -10.47 22.98
CA GLU A 259 -9.13 -9.86 21.65
C GLU A 259 -7.95 -10.36 20.81
N GLN A 260 -6.76 -10.51 21.42
CA GLN A 260 -5.58 -11.02 20.72
C GLN A 260 -5.76 -12.48 20.30
N VAL A 261 -6.30 -13.35 21.17
CA VAL A 261 -6.58 -14.76 20.84
C VAL A 261 -7.55 -14.86 19.66
N ILE A 262 -8.58 -14.01 19.61
CA ILE A 262 -9.52 -14.00 18.48
C ILE A 262 -8.81 -13.58 17.19
N LYS A 263 -7.99 -12.52 17.21
CA LYS A 263 -7.21 -12.07 16.04
C LYS A 263 -6.25 -13.15 15.54
N ASP A 264 -5.59 -13.84 16.45
CA ASP A 264 -4.72 -14.96 16.15
C ASP A 264 -5.51 -16.10 15.48
N CYS A 265 -6.70 -16.42 15.98
CA CYS A 265 -7.59 -17.39 15.35
C CYS A 265 -8.19 -16.93 14.02
N GLU A 266 -8.40 -15.62 13.79
CA GLU A 266 -8.74 -15.12 12.44
C GLU A 266 -7.62 -15.47 11.44
N GLY A 267 -6.36 -15.37 11.85
CA GLY A 267 -5.20 -15.81 11.06
C GLY A 267 -5.29 -17.29 10.65
N VAL A 268 -5.65 -18.16 11.58
CA VAL A 268 -5.88 -19.61 11.31
C VAL A 268 -7.00 -19.80 10.28
N VAL A 269 -8.12 -19.08 10.43
CA VAL A 269 -9.26 -19.16 9.50
C VAL A 269 -8.85 -18.69 8.10
N PHE A 270 -8.08 -17.60 7.98
CA PHE A 270 -7.54 -17.14 6.70
C PHE A 270 -6.62 -18.17 6.05
N THR A 271 -5.72 -18.79 6.83
CA THR A 271 -4.85 -19.87 6.32
C THR A 271 -5.67 -21.06 5.80
N TRP A 272 -6.69 -21.50 6.55
CA TRP A 272 -7.56 -22.60 6.11
C TRP A 272 -8.33 -22.23 4.84
N LEU A 273 -8.91 -21.02 4.76
CA LEU A 273 -9.55 -20.53 3.55
C LEU A 273 -8.60 -20.49 2.35
N ALA A 274 -7.35 -20.10 2.56
CA ALA A 274 -6.37 -20.07 1.48
C ALA A 274 -6.01 -21.47 0.96
N ARG A 275 -5.94 -22.45 1.86
CA ARG A 275 -5.76 -23.88 1.53
C ARG A 275 -6.88 -24.38 0.62
N GLU A 276 -8.13 -24.08 0.97
CA GLU A 276 -9.30 -24.59 0.23
C GLU A 276 -9.59 -23.84 -1.08
N LEU A 277 -9.40 -22.52 -1.11
CA LEU A 277 -9.70 -21.70 -2.29
C LEU A 277 -8.57 -21.71 -3.33
N GLY A 278 -7.35 -22.00 -2.89
CA GLY A 278 -6.13 -21.83 -3.69
C GLY A 278 -5.69 -20.35 -3.79
N ALA A 279 -4.40 -20.17 -4.12
CA ALA A 279 -3.70 -18.89 -3.97
C ALA A 279 -4.40 -17.68 -4.62
N GLU A 280 -4.95 -17.82 -5.83
CA GLU A 280 -5.50 -16.68 -6.57
C GLU A 280 -6.90 -16.28 -6.12
N ALA A 281 -7.77 -17.26 -5.89
CA ALA A 281 -9.12 -17.00 -5.39
C ALA A 281 -9.03 -16.42 -3.97
N ALA A 282 -8.15 -16.99 -3.13
CA ALA A 282 -7.84 -16.47 -1.81
C ALA A 282 -7.30 -15.04 -1.88
N ASN A 283 -6.30 -14.76 -2.73
CA ASN A 283 -5.75 -13.41 -2.85
C ASN A 283 -6.80 -12.38 -3.26
N LYS A 284 -7.68 -12.73 -4.21
CA LYS A 284 -8.79 -11.86 -4.61
C LYS A 284 -9.73 -11.59 -3.43
N ALA A 285 -10.16 -12.64 -2.72
CA ALA A 285 -11.08 -12.51 -1.59
C ALA A 285 -10.48 -11.69 -0.44
N PHE A 286 -9.26 -12.01 -0.01
CA PHE A 286 -8.60 -11.36 1.12
C PHE A 286 -8.34 -9.89 0.87
N ARG A 287 -7.90 -9.52 -0.34
CA ARG A 287 -7.72 -8.12 -0.69
C ARG A 287 -9.02 -7.33 -0.65
N ILE A 288 -10.14 -7.93 -1.05
CA ILE A 288 -11.46 -7.29 -0.95
C ILE A 288 -11.80 -7.05 0.53
N LEU A 289 -11.68 -8.07 1.37
CA LEU A 289 -11.92 -7.96 2.81
C LEU A 289 -11.06 -6.87 3.45
N SER A 290 -9.75 -6.86 3.15
CA SER A 290 -8.84 -5.84 3.64
C SER A 290 -9.19 -4.44 3.13
N ASN A 291 -9.56 -4.29 1.85
CA ASN A 291 -9.97 -2.99 1.30
C ASN A 291 -11.25 -2.47 1.97
N CYS A 292 -12.25 -3.33 2.15
CA CYS A 292 -13.47 -2.97 2.86
C CYS A 292 -13.18 -2.50 4.29
N LYS A 293 -12.25 -3.18 4.99
CA LYS A 293 -11.84 -2.82 6.35
C LYS A 293 -11.11 -1.48 6.40
N VAL A 294 -10.10 -1.26 5.54
CA VAL A 294 -9.30 -0.01 5.59
C VAL A 294 -10.10 1.21 5.14
N ASN A 295 -11.16 1.03 4.35
CA ASN A 295 -12.02 2.13 3.92
C ASN A 295 -12.98 2.65 5.01
N GLN A 296 -13.09 1.98 6.16
CA GLN A 296 -14.00 2.40 7.24
C GLN A 296 -13.39 3.43 8.19
N VAL A 297 -12.13 3.81 8.01
CA VAL A 297 -11.40 4.70 8.91
C VAL A 297 -10.56 5.73 8.15
N CYS A 298 -10.34 6.89 8.76
CA CYS A 298 -9.34 7.84 8.29
C CYS A 298 -7.93 7.39 8.73
N PRO A 299 -6.99 7.14 7.80
CA PRO A 299 -5.63 6.73 8.16
C PRO A 299 -4.69 7.92 8.45
N LEU A 300 -5.13 9.16 8.25
CA LEU A 300 -4.28 10.34 8.43
C LEU A 300 -4.13 10.73 9.90
N THR A 301 -2.93 11.15 10.27
CA THR A 301 -2.65 11.68 11.60
C THR A 301 -2.96 13.17 11.66
N PHE A 302 -3.78 13.57 12.65
CA PHE A 302 -4.13 14.96 12.92
C PHE A 302 -3.18 15.58 13.95
N LYS A 303 -2.63 16.77 13.65
CA LYS A 303 -1.86 17.59 14.59
C LYS A 303 -2.75 18.52 15.41
N ASP A 304 -2.14 19.26 16.34
CA ASP A 304 -2.81 20.36 17.03
C ASP A 304 -3.39 21.40 16.05
N THR A 305 -4.67 21.70 16.24
CA THR A 305 -5.50 22.55 15.38
C THR A 305 -5.56 24.01 15.85
N SER A 306 -4.80 24.38 16.90
CA SER A 306 -4.85 25.72 17.50
C SER A 306 -4.55 26.84 16.51
N SER A 307 -3.69 26.60 15.51
CA SER A 307 -3.40 27.59 14.46
C SER A 307 -4.61 27.88 13.58
N VAL A 308 -5.36 26.85 13.19
CA VAL A 308 -6.60 26.97 12.41
C VAL A 308 -7.67 27.64 13.26
N VAL A 309 -7.84 27.21 14.50
CA VAL A 309 -8.84 27.79 15.41
C VAL A 309 -8.58 29.28 15.63
N LYS A 310 -7.35 29.69 15.94
CA LYS A 310 -7.00 31.10 16.14
C LYS A 310 -7.28 31.97 14.90
N ALA A 311 -7.06 31.43 13.70
CA ALA A 311 -7.26 32.16 12.45
C ALA A 311 -8.72 32.21 11.99
N CYS A 312 -9.52 31.19 12.32
CA CYS A 312 -10.85 30.97 11.76
C CYS A 312 -12.00 31.14 12.75
N ASN A 313 -11.72 31.39 14.04
CA ASN A 313 -12.76 31.50 15.05
C ASN A 313 -13.64 32.75 14.86
N GLY A 314 -14.91 32.62 15.23
CA GLY A 314 -15.92 33.67 15.10
C GLY A 314 -16.85 33.49 13.87
N PRO A 315 -17.91 34.32 13.77
CA PRO A 315 -18.97 34.15 12.77
C PRO A 315 -18.59 34.65 11.36
N SER A 316 -17.53 35.46 11.24
CA SER A 316 -17.06 36.01 9.96
C SER A 316 -15.53 36.13 9.99
N PRO A 317 -14.80 35.00 9.91
CA PRO A 317 -13.33 35.03 9.91
C PRO A 317 -12.79 35.73 8.67
N ASP A 318 -11.61 36.36 8.79
CA ASP A 318 -10.89 36.86 7.62
C ASP A 318 -10.56 35.69 6.70
N LYS A 319 -11.15 35.72 5.50
CA LYS A 319 -11.05 34.59 4.55
C LYS A 319 -9.60 34.29 4.19
N SER A 320 -8.76 35.31 4.01
CA SER A 320 -7.38 35.11 3.58
C SER A 320 -6.55 34.42 4.65
N THR A 321 -6.57 34.96 5.88
CA THR A 321 -5.83 34.39 7.02
C THR A 321 -6.35 33.00 7.39
N CYS A 322 -7.67 32.83 7.45
CA CYS A 322 -8.28 31.56 7.79
C CYS A 322 -7.97 30.47 6.75
N CYS A 323 -8.18 30.74 5.46
CA CYS A 323 -7.92 29.74 4.43
C CYS A 323 -6.45 29.40 4.32
N THR A 324 -5.53 30.35 4.51
CA THR A 324 -4.08 30.06 4.54
C THR A 324 -3.72 29.12 5.68
N ALA A 325 -4.26 29.33 6.88
CA ALA A 325 -4.04 28.45 8.03
C ALA A 325 -4.61 27.05 7.77
N LEU A 326 -5.82 26.96 7.21
CA LEU A 326 -6.47 25.70 6.89
C LEU A 326 -5.72 24.90 5.82
N THR A 327 -5.36 25.53 4.70
CA THR A 327 -4.64 24.85 3.60
C THR A 327 -3.25 24.43 4.02
N THR A 328 -2.58 25.19 4.89
CA THR A 328 -1.29 24.81 5.49
C THR A 328 -1.44 23.56 6.36
N TYR A 329 -2.50 23.51 7.18
CA TYR A 329 -2.78 22.33 8.01
C TYR A 329 -3.11 21.10 7.17
N ILE A 330 -3.98 21.24 6.16
CA ILE A 330 -4.30 20.15 5.20
C ILE A 330 -3.03 19.72 4.45
N SER A 331 -2.13 20.65 4.12
CA SER A 331 -0.88 20.34 3.46
C SER A 331 0.07 19.45 4.28
N PHE A 332 -0.04 19.49 5.61
CA PHE A 332 0.67 18.54 6.46
C PHE A 332 0.04 17.14 6.37
N MET A 333 -1.29 17.05 6.33
CA MET A 333 -2.00 15.77 6.24
C MET A 333 -1.79 15.08 4.88
N GLN A 334 -1.92 15.83 3.79
CA GLN A 334 -1.81 15.30 2.43
C GLN A 334 -0.45 14.63 2.14
N GLN A 335 0.62 15.06 2.81
CA GLN A 335 1.98 14.56 2.57
C GLN A 335 2.23 13.17 3.16
N GLN A 336 1.30 12.64 3.96
CA GLN A 336 1.48 11.38 4.66
C GLN A 336 1.35 10.19 3.70
N MET A 337 0.28 10.11 2.92
CA MET A 337 -0.02 8.97 2.05
C MET A 337 -1.11 9.25 1.00
N LEU A 338 -1.25 8.33 0.05
CA LEU A 338 -2.39 8.23 -0.84
C LEU A 338 -3.52 7.50 -0.10
N ILE A 339 -4.72 8.06 -0.19
CA ILE A 339 -5.93 7.50 0.43
C ILE A 339 -7.00 7.23 -0.62
N THR A 340 -7.95 6.37 -0.31
CA THR A 340 -9.11 6.14 -1.18
C THR A 340 -10.11 7.29 -1.11
N ASN A 341 -11.03 7.36 -2.07
CA ASN A 341 -12.15 8.31 -2.01
C ASN A 341 -13.01 8.16 -0.74
N VAL A 342 -13.22 6.94 -0.24
CA VAL A 342 -13.97 6.73 1.01
C VAL A 342 -13.13 7.14 2.22
N GLN A 343 -11.85 6.80 2.26
CA GLN A 343 -10.97 7.24 3.35
C GLN A 343 -10.89 8.76 3.42
N ALA A 344 -10.86 9.44 2.28
CA ALA A 344 -10.92 10.90 2.23
C ALA A 344 -12.22 11.42 2.86
N LEU A 345 -13.37 10.81 2.56
CA LEU A 345 -14.65 11.17 3.16
C LEU A 345 -14.63 10.99 4.69
N GLU A 346 -14.06 9.90 5.20
CA GLU A 346 -13.87 9.71 6.64
C GLU A 346 -12.94 10.78 7.23
N CYS A 347 -11.82 11.09 6.56
CA CYS A 347 -10.86 12.07 7.05
C CYS A 347 -11.43 13.49 7.13
N VAL A 348 -12.17 13.95 6.13
CA VAL A 348 -12.80 15.28 6.16
C VAL A 348 -13.86 15.37 7.25
N THR A 349 -14.55 14.27 7.51
CA THR A 349 -15.59 14.19 8.55
C THR A 349 -15.00 14.31 9.94
N VAL A 350 -13.97 13.50 10.23
CA VAL A 350 -13.25 13.52 11.50
C VAL A 350 -12.61 14.89 11.72
N PHE A 351 -11.96 15.45 10.70
CA PHE A 351 -11.31 16.75 10.81
C PHE A 351 -12.31 17.88 11.05
N GLY A 352 -13.40 17.93 10.29
CA GLY A 352 -14.44 18.94 10.45
C GLY A 352 -15.10 18.84 11.82
N ALA A 353 -15.38 17.63 12.29
CA ALA A 353 -15.95 17.40 13.62
C ALA A 353 -15.01 17.90 14.72
N LYS A 354 -13.69 17.63 14.60
CA LYS A 354 -12.67 18.15 15.52
C LYS A 354 -12.67 19.68 15.58
N LEU A 355 -12.68 20.35 14.42
CA LEU A 355 -12.74 21.81 14.37
C LEU A 355 -14.02 22.38 15.01
N LYS A 356 -15.16 21.71 14.81
CA LYS A 356 -16.43 22.10 15.45
C LYS A 356 -16.40 21.92 16.97
N GLN A 357 -15.80 20.83 17.47
CA GLN A 357 -15.61 20.63 18.91
C GLN A 357 -14.76 21.73 19.54
N GLU A 358 -13.83 22.30 18.78
CA GLU A 358 -12.95 23.40 19.20
C GLU A 358 -13.57 24.79 18.96
N GLY A 359 -14.86 24.87 18.62
CA GLY A 359 -15.62 26.11 18.56
C GLY A 359 -15.78 26.73 17.17
N ILE A 360 -15.29 26.09 16.10
CA ILE A 360 -15.53 26.57 14.73
C ILE A 360 -16.98 26.27 14.33
N ILE A 361 -17.75 27.33 14.08
CA ILE A 361 -19.18 27.24 13.72
C ILE A 361 -19.46 27.38 12.22
N VAL A 362 -18.52 27.95 11.46
CA VAL A 362 -18.67 28.20 10.02
C VAL A 362 -18.14 27.04 9.18
N ASP A 363 -18.72 26.84 7.99
CA ASP A 363 -18.26 25.85 7.02
C ASP A 363 -16.98 26.31 6.33
N LEU A 364 -15.83 25.90 6.89
CA LEU A 364 -14.52 26.27 6.37
C LEU A 364 -14.22 25.63 5.02
N TYR A 365 -14.73 24.44 4.75
CA TYR A 365 -14.47 23.75 3.49
C TYR A 365 -15.12 24.50 2.32
N ASN A 366 -16.35 24.97 2.51
CA ASN A 366 -17.02 25.78 1.49
C ASN A 366 -16.42 27.19 1.35
N ILE A 367 -16.00 27.83 2.45
CA ILE A 367 -15.36 29.16 2.41
C ILE A 367 -14.04 29.09 1.65
N CYS A 368 -13.22 28.08 1.93
CA CYS A 368 -11.86 27.93 1.40
C CYS A 368 -11.77 27.05 0.15
N LYS A 369 -12.87 26.49 -0.32
CA LYS A 369 -12.94 25.62 -1.52
C LYS A 369 -12.02 24.41 -1.39
N ILE A 370 -12.18 23.71 -0.27
CA ILE A 370 -11.48 22.46 0.00
C ILE A 370 -12.21 21.31 -0.66
N ASP A 371 -11.48 20.51 -1.42
CA ASP A 371 -11.95 19.30 -2.09
C ASP A 371 -11.45 18.04 -1.37
N LEU A 372 -12.11 16.90 -1.56
CA LEU A 372 -11.70 15.62 -0.96
C LEU A 372 -10.25 15.25 -1.31
N LYS A 373 -9.82 15.57 -2.54
CA LYS A 373 -8.46 15.26 -3.02
C LYS A 373 -7.37 16.02 -2.27
N ASP A 374 -7.70 17.12 -1.59
CA ASP A 374 -6.72 17.92 -0.84
C ASP A 374 -6.20 17.17 0.38
N PHE A 375 -6.89 16.12 0.83
CA PHE A 375 -6.46 15.26 1.94
C PHE A 375 -5.54 14.11 1.48
N SER A 376 -5.35 13.94 0.16
CA SER A 376 -4.50 12.89 -0.40
C SER A 376 -3.23 13.48 -1.02
N LEU A 377 -2.20 12.66 -1.13
CA LEU A 377 -0.93 13.06 -1.74
C LEU A 377 -1.13 13.65 -3.15
N GLN A 378 -0.56 14.83 -3.37
CA GLN A 378 -0.60 15.52 -4.65
C GLN A 378 0.42 14.92 -5.61
N VAL A 379 -0.04 14.46 -6.77
CA VAL A 379 0.81 13.82 -7.78
C VAL A 379 0.78 14.69 -9.03
N TYR A 380 1.93 15.09 -9.55
CA TYR A 380 2.06 16.01 -10.70
C TYR A 380 1.51 17.44 -10.48
N GLY A 381 2.19 18.21 -9.63
CA GLY A 381 2.15 19.68 -9.72
C GLY A 381 0.78 20.33 -9.50
N ASN A 382 0.02 19.84 -8.50
CA ASN A 382 -1.26 20.35 -7.97
C ASN A 382 -2.54 19.58 -8.39
N GLN A 383 -2.41 18.35 -8.90
CA GLN A 383 -3.56 17.45 -9.08
C GLN A 383 -3.54 16.36 -8.01
N GLY A 384 -4.42 16.48 -7.03
CA GLY A 384 -4.62 15.46 -5.99
C GLY A 384 -5.14 14.17 -6.62
N CYS A 385 -4.68 13.03 -6.12
CA CYS A 385 -5.14 11.72 -6.58
C CYS A 385 -5.79 10.96 -5.43
N LEU A 386 -7.02 10.50 -5.64
CA LEU A 386 -7.68 9.55 -4.75
C LEU A 386 -7.62 8.16 -5.37
N LEU A 387 -7.26 7.16 -4.57
CA LEU A 387 -7.29 5.77 -4.98
C LEU A 387 -8.72 5.24 -5.01
N ARG A 388 -8.93 4.16 -5.74
CA ARG A 388 -10.21 3.46 -5.77
C ARG A 388 -10.49 2.82 -4.42
N SER A 389 -11.76 2.78 -4.03
CA SER A 389 -12.22 2.01 -2.87
C SER A 389 -12.20 0.49 -3.06
N ILE A 390 -11.90 0.02 -4.27
CA ILE A 390 -11.71 -1.40 -4.57
C ILE A 390 -10.20 -1.72 -4.68
N PRO A 391 -9.81 -2.98 -4.44
CA PRO A 391 -8.42 -3.41 -4.53
C PRO A 391 -7.75 -2.90 -5.81
N SER A 392 -6.63 -2.22 -5.64
CA SER A 392 -5.84 -1.66 -6.74
C SER A 392 -4.41 -2.18 -6.67
N ASP A 393 -3.77 -2.27 -7.83
CA ASP A 393 -2.38 -2.71 -7.98
C ASP A 393 -1.49 -1.52 -8.36
N ILE A 394 -0.21 -1.60 -7.98
CA ILE A 394 0.83 -0.79 -8.62
C ILE A 394 1.08 -1.35 -10.03
N ILE A 395 1.10 -0.45 -11.01
CA ILE A 395 1.25 -0.77 -12.42
C ILE A 395 2.66 -0.39 -12.85
N TYR A 396 3.39 -1.35 -13.40
CA TYR A 396 4.66 -1.11 -14.08
C TYR A 396 4.45 -1.07 -15.57
N ASP A 397 4.87 0.02 -16.18
CA ASP A 397 4.98 0.09 -17.63
C ASP A 397 6.39 0.53 -18.05
N ASN A 398 6.84 0.05 -19.20
CA ASN A 398 8.21 0.25 -19.69
C ASN A 398 8.51 1.69 -20.15
N VAL A 399 7.51 2.56 -20.21
CA VAL A 399 7.59 3.92 -20.76
C VAL A 399 7.51 4.98 -19.64
N SER A 400 6.55 4.84 -18.73
CA SER A 400 6.23 5.74 -17.60
C SER A 400 6.85 5.28 -16.28
N GLY A 401 7.30 4.02 -16.19
CA GLY A 401 7.87 3.45 -14.98
C GLY A 401 6.79 2.93 -14.02
N ILE A 402 6.88 3.34 -12.75
CA ILE A 402 5.95 2.92 -11.69
C ILE A 402 4.75 3.88 -11.68
N SER A 403 3.54 3.34 -11.77
CA SER A 403 2.30 4.09 -11.83
C SER A 403 1.19 3.41 -11.02
N PHE A 404 0.08 4.10 -10.81
CA PHE A 404 -1.13 3.57 -10.20
C PHE A 404 -2.33 4.33 -10.77
N ARG A 405 -3.52 3.78 -10.60
CA ARG A 405 -4.75 4.37 -11.15
C ARG A 405 -5.50 5.15 -10.08
N CYS A 406 -5.65 6.45 -10.31
CA CYS A 406 -6.57 7.29 -9.55
C CYS A 406 -8.02 6.95 -9.94
N ASP A 407 -8.91 6.91 -8.95
CA ASP A 407 -10.36 6.80 -9.15
C ASP A 407 -10.94 8.12 -9.63
N LEU A 408 -10.57 9.17 -8.90
CA LEU A 408 -11.06 10.53 -9.09
C LEU A 408 -9.83 11.44 -9.24
N ASN A 409 -9.85 12.30 -10.25
CA ASN A 409 -9.02 13.51 -10.30
C ASN A 409 -9.81 14.71 -9.74
N ASP A 410 -10.95 14.40 -9.10
CA ASP A 410 -12.15 15.20 -9.15
C ASP A 410 -12.15 16.27 -8.07
N ASN A 411 -12.59 17.46 -8.45
CA ASN A 411 -12.87 18.59 -7.58
C ASN A 411 -14.20 18.38 -6.83
N ILE A 412 -14.33 17.26 -6.11
CA ILE A 412 -15.50 17.01 -5.26
C ILE A 412 -15.32 17.82 -3.98
N PRO A 413 -16.23 18.77 -3.68
CA PRO A 413 -16.14 19.57 -2.47
C PRO A 413 -16.18 18.69 -1.23
N ALA A 414 -15.30 18.95 -0.27
CA ALA A 414 -15.30 18.26 1.00
C ALA A 414 -16.58 18.62 1.79
N PRO A 415 -17.40 17.63 2.22
CA PRO A 415 -18.58 17.91 3.02
C PRO A 415 -18.21 18.40 4.42
N TRP A 416 -18.85 19.48 4.86
CA TRP A 416 -18.76 19.93 6.24
C TRP A 416 -19.71 19.12 7.13
N PRO A 417 -19.24 18.52 8.22
CA PRO A 417 -20.08 17.65 9.04
C PRO A 417 -21.19 18.46 9.71
N SER A 418 -22.41 17.92 9.68
CA SER A 418 -23.59 18.57 10.26
C SER A 418 -23.54 18.62 11.79
N SER A 419 -22.91 17.61 12.42
CA SER A 419 -22.72 17.54 13.87
C SER A 419 -21.24 17.57 14.23
N ALA A 420 -20.95 17.79 15.52
CA ALA A 420 -19.60 17.58 16.08
C ALA A 420 -19.35 16.11 16.48
N SER A 421 -20.31 15.22 16.20
CA SER A 421 -20.19 13.80 16.50
C SER A 421 -19.36 13.10 15.44
N LEU A 422 -18.50 12.19 15.89
CA LEU A 422 -17.66 11.34 15.06
C LEU A 422 -18.49 10.12 14.62
N THR A 423 -19.42 10.32 13.70
CA THR A 423 -20.15 9.22 13.05
C THR A 423 -19.49 8.95 11.71
N SER A 424 -19.15 7.68 11.44
CA SER A 424 -18.66 7.27 10.13
C SER A 424 -19.71 7.54 9.06
N PHE A 425 -19.26 7.84 7.85
CA PHE A 425 -20.17 7.95 6.72
C PHE A 425 -20.68 6.55 6.36
N PRO A 426 -22.00 6.35 6.24
CA PRO A 426 -22.51 5.09 5.72
C PRO A 426 -22.03 4.96 4.27
N LEU A 427 -21.08 4.03 4.07
CA LEU A 427 -20.53 3.64 2.78
C LEU A 427 -21.62 3.34 1.74
N CYS A 428 -22.78 2.89 2.21
CA CYS A 428 -23.86 2.41 1.37
C CYS A 428 -25.17 3.00 1.87
N ALA A 429 -25.83 3.77 1.02
CA ALA A 429 -27.22 4.14 1.24
C ALA A 429 -28.08 2.86 1.20
N ASN A 430 -29.11 2.78 2.04
CA ASN A 430 -30.10 1.72 1.95
C ASN A 430 -30.62 1.65 0.51
N ARG A 431 -30.49 0.47 -0.11
CA ARG A 431 -30.81 0.22 -1.53
C ARG A 431 -32.27 0.52 -1.91
N GLU A 432 -33.12 0.79 -0.92
CA GLU A 432 -34.55 1.07 -1.07
C GLU A 432 -34.87 2.42 -1.74
N SER A 433 -33.88 3.33 -1.89
CA SER A 433 -34.11 4.66 -2.49
C SER A 433 -33.59 4.83 -3.92
N LEU A 434 -33.06 3.78 -4.56
CA LEU A 434 -32.61 3.83 -5.96
C LEU A 434 -33.73 3.28 -6.86
N PRO A 435 -34.29 4.06 -7.79
CA PRO A 435 -35.24 3.54 -8.78
C PRO A 435 -34.55 2.40 -9.54
N ALA A 436 -35.21 1.24 -9.63
CA ALA A 436 -34.70 0.11 -10.40
C ALA A 436 -34.37 0.58 -11.83
N LEU A 437 -33.13 0.36 -12.26
CA LEU A 437 -32.75 0.52 -13.66
C LEU A 437 -33.66 -0.37 -14.51
N PRO A 438 -34.21 0.13 -15.63
CA PRO A 438 -35.07 -0.67 -16.49
C PRO A 438 -34.28 -1.87 -17.00
N VAL A 439 -34.82 -3.07 -16.74
CA VAL A 439 -34.30 -4.31 -17.30
C VAL A 439 -34.40 -4.19 -18.82
N LEU A 440 -33.26 -4.31 -19.50
CA LEU A 440 -33.22 -4.39 -20.96
C LEU A 440 -33.86 -5.73 -21.34
N ASP A 441 -35.10 -5.66 -21.82
CA ASP A 441 -35.85 -6.79 -22.35
C ASP A 441 -35.16 -7.23 -23.65
N THR A 442 -34.32 -8.27 -23.60
CA THR A 442 -33.61 -8.84 -24.77
C THR A 442 -34.54 -9.63 -25.70
N SER A 443 -35.84 -9.35 -25.69
CA SER A 443 -36.86 -10.03 -26.49
C SER A 443 -37.45 -9.15 -27.60
N LYS A 444 -36.66 -8.28 -28.25
CA LYS A 444 -37.04 -7.64 -29.54
C LYS A 444 -35.83 -6.95 -30.19
N GLY A 445 -35.43 -7.42 -31.37
CA GLY A 445 -34.49 -6.67 -32.22
C GLY A 445 -33.48 -7.48 -33.02
N LEU A 446 -33.81 -8.70 -33.47
CA LEU A 446 -33.17 -9.25 -34.66
C LEU A 446 -34.14 -9.05 -35.83
N ASP A 447 -34.21 -7.83 -36.36
CA ASP A 447 -34.62 -7.57 -37.73
C ASP A 447 -34.32 -6.11 -38.12
N ARG A 448 -33.41 -6.01 -39.09
CA ARG A 448 -33.17 -4.91 -40.05
C ARG A 448 -32.35 -3.67 -39.65
N PHE A 449 -31.28 -3.55 -40.43
CA PHE A 449 -30.37 -2.43 -40.78
C PHE A 449 -29.19 -2.17 -39.85
#